data_AF-A0A344U0P6-F1
#
_entry.id   AF-A0A344U0P6-F1
#
_cell.length_a   1.000
_cell.length_b   1.000
_cell.length_c   1.000
_cell.angle_alpha   90.00
_cell.angle_beta   90.00
_cell.angle_gamma   90.00
#
_symmetry.space_group_name_H-M   'P 1'
#
loop_
_entity.id
_entity.type
_entity.pdbx_description
1 polymer ?
#
loop_
_entity_poly.entity_id
_entity_poly.type
_entity_poly.pdbx_seq_one_letter_code
_entity_poly.pdbx_strand_id
1 'polypeptide(L)'
;MTPLSHVRASLAGTGGGAKTAGGCPVRVRRLGCVDNRTDPARPRPALVLPAPRTSTGELLGRAAAWRGFDVLARPERPPSGGPAHWYGGPRSADRVAAGLGLALLEPADGWLAGLPYGLLRRRVRLTTLAEARALPGPCFVKPPSEKTEALPAAVYGPGGGARLPGPEVLDGATPVLVCSVVEFAAEYRLFVLDGEVVAGSRYAVYGRLDPAALDAGARAFGREVLAAAADGLPSAVCVDVGRLADGMWAVVEANMPWFAHCYAAEPERVLDVVLRAAGPLERVRGRDVRFLRGAA
;
A
#
# COMPACT_ATOMS: atom_id res chain seq x y z
N MET A 1 -6.99 4.61 -48.70
CA MET A 1 -6.11 3.54 -49.21
C MET A 1 -6.36 2.29 -48.41
N THR A 2 -6.78 1.25 -49.09
CA THR A 2 -7.26 -0.06 -48.62
C THR A 2 -6.16 -0.88 -47.91
N PRO A 3 -6.49 -1.78 -46.96
CA PRO A 3 -5.55 -2.51 -46.13
C PRO A 3 -5.26 -3.94 -46.63
N LEU A 4 -4.11 -4.51 -46.25
CA LEU A 4 -3.70 -5.91 -46.39
C LEU A 4 -2.75 -6.21 -45.20
N SER A 5 -2.74 -7.34 -44.50
CA SER A 5 -3.46 -8.61 -44.61
C SER A 5 -3.08 -9.47 -43.39
N HIS A 6 -4.03 -10.28 -42.93
CA HIS A 6 -3.82 -11.39 -42.00
C HIS A 6 -2.79 -12.41 -42.53
N VAL A 7 -2.03 -13.03 -41.63
CA VAL A 7 -1.53 -14.41 -41.84
C VAL A 7 -1.80 -15.23 -40.57
N ARG A 8 -2.70 -16.21 -40.73
CA ARG A 8 -2.88 -17.38 -39.87
C ARG A 8 -1.81 -18.41 -40.23
N ALA A 9 -1.26 -19.11 -39.24
CA ALA A 9 -0.58 -20.39 -39.47
C ALA A 9 -1.48 -21.52 -38.96
N SER A 10 -1.82 -22.44 -39.87
CA SER A 10 -2.63 -23.64 -39.67
C SER A 10 -1.74 -24.84 -39.34
N LEU A 11 -2.31 -25.75 -38.56
CA LEU A 11 -1.90 -27.16 -38.39
C LEU A 11 -2.01 -27.94 -39.70
N ALA A 12 -1.13 -28.93 -39.92
CA ALA A 12 -1.46 -30.34 -40.26
C ALA A 12 -0.24 -31.17 -40.73
N GLY A 13 -0.25 -32.47 -40.38
CA GLY A 13 0.45 -33.55 -41.11
C GLY A 13 1.41 -34.39 -40.26
N THR A 14 1.02 -35.47 -39.56
CA THR A 14 0.60 -36.85 -39.96
C THR A 14 1.72 -37.88 -40.19
N GLY A 15 1.57 -39.02 -39.51
CA GLY A 15 2.13 -40.35 -39.85
C GLY A 15 3.40 -40.71 -39.05
N GLY A 16 3.54 -41.85 -38.38
CA GLY A 16 2.76 -43.08 -38.28
C GLY A 16 3.70 -44.20 -37.77
N GLY A 17 3.15 -45.29 -37.23
CA GLY A 17 3.87 -46.58 -37.12
C GLY A 17 4.16 -47.08 -35.69
N ALA A 18 3.41 -48.10 -35.30
CA ALA A 18 3.44 -48.79 -34.01
C ALA A 18 4.60 -49.81 -33.86
N LYS A 19 4.96 -50.15 -32.62
CA LYS A 19 5.16 -51.54 -32.16
C LYS A 19 5.22 -51.65 -30.62
N THR A 20 4.69 -52.77 -30.17
CA THR A 20 4.29 -53.19 -28.82
C THR A 20 5.43 -53.73 -27.94
N ALA A 21 5.33 -53.54 -26.62
CA ALA A 21 5.73 -54.54 -25.60
C ALA A 21 5.17 -54.15 -24.23
N GLY A 22 4.84 -55.16 -23.41
CA GLY A 22 4.01 -55.06 -22.21
C GLY A 22 4.67 -54.47 -20.96
N GLY A 23 3.84 -54.15 -19.97
CA GLY A 23 4.28 -53.73 -18.65
C GLY A 23 3.14 -53.28 -17.73
N CYS A 24 2.82 -54.14 -16.75
CA CYS A 24 2.20 -53.88 -15.43
C CYS A 24 1.04 -52.87 -15.27
N PRO A 25 -0.11 -53.26 -14.66
CA PRO A 25 -1.13 -52.29 -14.28
C PRO A 25 -0.68 -51.51 -13.05
N VAL A 26 -0.17 -50.30 -13.24
CA VAL A 26 0.00 -49.34 -12.14
C VAL A 26 -1.39 -48.81 -11.78
N ARG A 27 -1.88 -49.19 -10.60
CA ARG A 27 -3.06 -48.56 -9.99
C ARG A 27 -2.80 -47.07 -9.84
N VAL A 28 -3.42 -46.26 -10.70
CA VAL A 28 -3.55 -44.82 -10.46
C VAL A 28 -4.45 -44.66 -9.25
N ARG A 29 -3.85 -44.43 -8.07
CA ARG A 29 -4.60 -43.89 -6.94
C ARG A 29 -5.19 -42.56 -7.40
N ARG A 30 -6.53 -42.47 -7.47
CA ARG A 30 -7.21 -41.18 -7.46
C ARG A 30 -6.66 -40.41 -6.26
N LEU A 31 -5.89 -39.36 -6.52
CA LEU A 31 -5.71 -38.28 -5.57
C LEU A 31 -7.13 -37.80 -5.23
N GLY A 32 -7.55 -38.07 -4.01
CA GLY A 32 -8.83 -37.59 -3.51
C GLY A 32 -8.87 -36.09 -3.70
N CYS A 33 -9.87 -35.61 -4.44
CA CYS A 33 -10.29 -34.23 -4.32
C CYS A 33 -10.57 -34.00 -2.84
N VAL A 34 -9.72 -33.22 -2.17
CA VAL A 34 -10.04 -32.71 -0.83
C VAL A 34 -11.22 -31.80 -1.04
N ASP A 35 -12.40 -32.31 -0.75
CA ASP A 35 -13.66 -31.57 -0.79
C ASP A 35 -13.56 -30.51 0.32
N ASN A 36 -13.06 -29.32 -0.01
CA ASN A 36 -12.88 -28.21 0.93
C ASN A 36 -14.22 -27.54 1.23
N ARG A 37 -15.24 -28.36 1.56
CA ARG A 37 -16.54 -27.88 2.04
C ARG A 37 -16.31 -27.28 3.41
N THR A 38 -16.02 -25.99 3.40
CA THR A 38 -16.06 -25.10 4.57
C THR A 38 -17.31 -25.40 5.39
N ASP A 39 -17.12 -25.80 6.63
CA ASP A 39 -18.17 -25.90 7.64
C ASP A 39 -18.90 -24.55 7.73
N PRO A 40 -20.22 -24.48 7.44
CA PRO A 40 -20.99 -23.25 7.53
C PRO A 40 -21.12 -22.70 8.95
N ALA A 41 -20.75 -23.48 9.98
CA ALA A 41 -20.86 -23.06 11.39
C ALA A 41 -19.65 -22.26 11.90
N ARG A 42 -18.50 -22.25 11.21
CA ARG A 42 -17.31 -21.54 11.70
C ARG A 42 -17.31 -20.07 11.26
N PRO A 43 -17.18 -19.11 12.20
CA PRO A 43 -17.10 -17.70 11.84
C PRO A 43 -15.91 -17.43 10.92
N ARG A 44 -16.18 -16.80 9.77
CA ARG A 44 -15.17 -16.50 8.75
C ARG A 44 -14.64 -15.09 8.94
N PRO A 45 -13.33 -14.86 8.76
CA PRO A 45 -12.81 -13.50 8.72
C PRO A 45 -13.36 -12.76 7.50
N ALA A 46 -13.53 -11.44 7.60
CA ALA A 46 -13.99 -10.62 6.49
C ALA A 46 -12.98 -9.53 6.12
N LEU A 47 -12.83 -9.26 4.82
CA LEU A 47 -12.15 -8.06 4.31
C LEU A 47 -13.21 -7.10 3.77
N VAL A 48 -13.32 -5.93 4.38
CA VAL A 48 -14.23 -4.87 3.96
C VAL A 48 -13.54 -3.95 2.95
N LEU A 49 -14.17 -3.80 1.78
CA LEU A 49 -13.71 -3.05 0.62
C LEU A 49 -14.83 -2.09 0.15
N PRO A 50 -14.93 -0.87 0.72
CA PRO A 50 -15.96 0.08 0.36
C PRO A 50 -15.86 0.52 -1.10
N ALA A 51 -16.99 0.92 -1.66
CA ALA A 51 -17.04 1.57 -2.96
C ALA A 51 -16.52 3.02 -2.91
N PRO A 52 -15.94 3.55 -4.00
CA PRO A 52 -15.63 2.85 -5.26
C PRO A 52 -14.43 1.91 -5.10
N ARG A 53 -14.51 0.73 -5.73
CA ARG A 53 -13.41 -0.23 -5.67
C ARG A 53 -12.27 0.20 -6.59
N THR A 54 -11.06 0.15 -6.06
CA THR A 54 -9.82 0.36 -6.82
C THR A 54 -9.31 -0.97 -7.38
N SER A 55 -8.43 -0.93 -8.38
CA SER A 55 -7.77 -2.15 -8.89
C SER A 55 -7.06 -2.94 -7.80
N THR A 56 -6.41 -2.24 -6.85
CA THR A 56 -5.83 -2.85 -5.65
C THR A 56 -6.90 -3.49 -4.77
N GLY A 57 -8.02 -2.81 -4.51
CA GLY A 57 -9.14 -3.39 -3.75
C GLY A 57 -9.63 -4.70 -4.37
N GLU A 58 -9.79 -4.75 -5.70
CA GLU A 58 -10.19 -5.97 -6.42
C GLU A 58 -9.15 -7.11 -6.29
N LEU A 59 -7.85 -6.78 -6.41
CA LEU A 59 -6.76 -7.74 -6.25
C LEU A 59 -6.72 -8.32 -4.83
N LEU A 60 -6.83 -7.46 -3.81
CA LEU A 60 -6.86 -7.88 -2.41
C LEU A 60 -8.13 -8.67 -2.07
N GLY A 61 -9.28 -8.29 -2.63
CA GLY A 61 -10.51 -9.04 -2.51
C GLY A 61 -10.39 -10.47 -3.04
N ARG A 62 -9.79 -10.65 -4.22
CA ARG A 62 -9.52 -11.99 -4.76
C ARG A 62 -8.58 -12.80 -3.89
N ALA A 63 -7.46 -12.20 -3.45
CA ALA A 63 -6.49 -12.86 -2.57
C ALA A 63 -7.14 -13.27 -1.23
N ALA A 64 -8.00 -12.42 -0.66
CA ALA A 64 -8.72 -12.70 0.57
C ALA A 64 -9.75 -13.83 0.39
N ALA A 65 -10.54 -13.79 -0.68
CA ALA A 65 -11.51 -14.84 -0.99
C ALA A 65 -10.84 -16.21 -1.18
N TRP A 66 -9.68 -16.26 -1.84
CA TRP A 66 -8.89 -17.49 -1.99
C TRP A 66 -8.39 -18.05 -0.65
N ARG A 67 -8.24 -17.19 0.37
CA ARG A 67 -7.88 -17.57 1.75
C ARG A 67 -9.11 -17.84 2.64
N GLY A 68 -10.31 -17.86 2.06
CA GLY A 68 -11.55 -18.15 2.77
C GLY A 68 -12.15 -16.97 3.53
N PHE A 69 -11.77 -15.73 3.19
CA PHE A 69 -12.40 -14.53 3.76
C PHE A 69 -13.71 -14.20 3.05
N ASP A 70 -14.67 -13.69 3.80
CA ASP A 70 -15.82 -12.98 3.24
C ASP A 70 -15.35 -11.62 2.71
N VAL A 71 -15.74 -11.24 1.48
CA VAL A 71 -15.35 -9.95 0.88
C VAL A 71 -16.57 -9.04 0.81
N LEU A 72 -16.59 -8.00 1.63
CA LEU A 72 -17.79 -7.19 1.89
C LEU A 72 -17.62 -5.77 1.32
N ALA A 73 -18.70 -5.19 0.78
CA ALA A 73 -18.69 -3.82 0.26
C ALA A 73 -19.15 -2.76 1.27
N ARG A 74 -19.91 -3.16 2.30
CA ARG A 74 -20.35 -2.29 3.39
C ARG A 74 -20.23 -3.04 4.72
N PRO A 75 -19.95 -2.32 5.82
CA PRO A 75 -19.77 -2.96 7.11
C PRO A 75 -20.95 -2.74 8.06
N GLU A 76 -21.84 -3.71 8.12
CA GLU A 76 -22.79 -3.86 9.22
C GLU A 76 -22.51 -5.19 9.95
N ARG A 77 -21.32 -5.29 10.56
CA ARG A 77 -20.70 -6.53 11.08
C ARG A 77 -20.54 -7.65 10.01
N PRO A 78 -19.50 -8.48 10.08
CA PRO A 78 -19.41 -9.66 9.24
C PRO A 78 -20.64 -10.56 9.47
N PRO A 79 -21.37 -10.99 8.41
CA PRO A 79 -22.56 -11.83 8.57
C PRO A 79 -22.27 -13.15 9.30
N SER A 80 -21.05 -13.66 9.15
CA SER A 80 -20.55 -14.86 9.80
C SER A 80 -20.09 -14.65 11.25
N GLY A 81 -20.13 -13.41 11.77
CA GLY A 81 -19.70 -13.05 13.12
C GLY A 81 -18.18 -13.15 13.36
N GLY A 82 -17.38 -13.37 12.31
CA GLY A 82 -15.93 -13.43 12.42
C GLY A 82 -15.25 -12.06 12.46
N PRO A 83 -13.91 -12.03 12.59
CA PRO A 83 -13.13 -10.80 12.68
C PRO A 83 -13.20 -10.00 11.37
N ALA A 84 -13.28 -8.67 11.48
CA ALA A 84 -13.23 -7.78 10.33
C ALA A 84 -11.81 -7.24 10.09
N HIS A 85 -11.50 -7.00 8.82
CA HIS A 85 -10.34 -6.28 8.34
C HIS A 85 -10.77 -5.21 7.33
N TRP A 86 -9.94 -4.20 7.11
CA TRP A 86 -10.29 -3.05 6.29
C TRP A 86 -9.23 -2.73 5.23
N TYR A 87 -9.70 -2.40 4.03
CA TYR A 87 -8.92 -1.67 3.03
C TYR A 87 -9.81 -0.63 2.36
N GLY A 88 -9.47 0.64 2.51
CA GLY A 88 -10.30 1.76 2.04
C GLY A 88 -9.89 3.11 2.64
N GLY A 89 -10.53 4.17 2.17
CA GLY A 89 -10.18 5.55 2.55
C GLY A 89 -10.35 5.87 4.04
N PRO A 90 -9.48 6.70 4.65
CA PRO A 90 -9.50 7.03 6.08
C PRO A 90 -10.84 7.57 6.57
N ARG A 91 -11.46 8.52 5.85
CA ARG A 91 -12.79 9.04 6.20
C ARG A 91 -13.90 7.97 6.30
N SER A 92 -13.80 6.91 5.49
CA SER A 92 -14.76 5.81 5.58
C SER A 92 -14.40 4.85 6.70
N ALA A 93 -13.11 4.64 6.95
CA ALA A 93 -12.60 3.84 8.04
C ALA A 93 -13.03 4.45 9.39
N ASP A 94 -12.88 5.76 9.57
CA ASP A 94 -13.22 6.50 10.80
C ASP A 94 -14.69 6.32 11.20
N ARG A 95 -15.60 6.23 10.21
CA ARG A 95 -17.04 6.04 10.45
C ARG A 95 -17.43 4.64 10.92
N VAL A 96 -16.62 3.63 10.62
CA VAL A 96 -17.01 2.21 10.76
C VAL A 96 -16.07 1.42 11.68
N ALA A 97 -14.89 1.96 11.99
CA ALA A 97 -13.86 1.29 12.78
C ALA A 97 -14.39 0.82 14.14
N ALA A 98 -15.03 1.71 14.91
CA ALA A 98 -15.59 1.37 16.22
C ALA A 98 -16.67 0.28 16.14
N GLY A 99 -17.59 0.38 15.17
CA GLY A 99 -18.68 -0.60 15.00
C GLY A 99 -18.20 -1.98 14.55
N LEU A 100 -17.04 -2.04 13.88
CA LEU A 100 -16.39 -3.27 13.46
C LEU A 100 -15.32 -3.79 14.42
N GLY A 101 -14.98 -3.03 15.48
CA GLY A 101 -13.86 -3.35 16.37
C GLY A 101 -12.50 -3.32 15.67
N LEU A 102 -12.29 -2.42 14.71
CA LEU A 102 -11.04 -2.30 13.98
C LEU A 102 -10.01 -1.47 14.74
N ALA A 103 -8.76 -1.92 14.67
CA ALA A 103 -7.56 -1.14 14.92
C ALA A 103 -6.90 -0.78 13.58
N LEU A 104 -6.68 0.50 13.35
CA LEU A 104 -6.04 1.03 12.15
C LEU A 104 -4.66 1.57 12.53
N LEU A 105 -3.59 0.93 12.03
CA LEU A 105 -2.23 1.38 12.23
C LEU A 105 -1.90 2.53 11.27
N GLU A 106 -1.35 3.60 11.82
CA GLU A 106 -0.94 4.80 11.11
C GLU A 106 0.46 5.23 11.57
N PRO A 107 1.41 5.47 10.64
CA PRO A 107 2.72 6.02 10.99
C PRO A 107 2.59 7.40 11.65
N ALA A 108 3.46 7.71 12.60
CA ALA A 108 3.45 9.03 13.24
C ALA A 108 3.82 10.14 12.24
N ASP A 109 3.11 11.27 12.30
CA ASP A 109 3.31 12.44 11.42
C ASP A 109 4.77 12.92 11.36
N GLY A 110 5.47 12.84 12.51
CA GLY A 110 6.85 13.28 12.66
C GLY A 110 7.90 12.30 12.13
N TRP A 111 7.53 11.07 11.76
CA TRP A 111 8.50 10.03 11.41
C TRP A 111 9.45 10.47 10.28
N LEU A 112 8.89 11.00 9.19
CA LEU A 112 9.71 11.42 8.04
C LEU A 112 10.66 12.58 8.40
N ALA A 113 10.19 13.55 9.19
CA ALA A 113 10.98 14.70 9.61
C ALA A 113 12.11 14.32 10.59
N GLY A 114 11.96 13.20 11.31
CA GLY A 114 12.96 12.67 12.24
C GLY A 114 14.08 11.84 11.59
N LEU A 115 14.01 11.55 10.28
CA LEU A 115 15.01 10.72 9.63
C LEU A 115 16.35 11.45 9.44
N PRO A 116 17.49 10.72 9.50
CA PRO A 116 18.80 11.26 9.16
C PRO A 116 18.83 11.86 7.75
N TYR A 117 19.55 12.98 7.59
CA TYR A 117 19.69 13.65 6.29
C TYR A 117 20.22 12.70 5.19
N GLY A 118 21.09 11.74 5.52
CA GLY A 118 21.60 10.77 4.56
C GLY A 118 20.52 9.91 3.89
N LEU A 119 19.41 9.65 4.59
CA LEU A 119 18.25 8.90 4.09
C LEU A 119 17.20 9.80 3.42
N LEU A 120 17.17 11.10 3.76
CA LEU A 120 16.22 12.05 3.17
C LEU A 120 16.74 12.75 1.93
N ARG A 121 18.05 13.06 1.93
CA ARG A 121 18.78 13.90 0.95
C ARG A 121 18.12 15.26 0.68
N ARG A 122 17.23 15.68 1.57
CA ARG A 122 16.48 16.93 1.52
C ARG A 122 16.10 17.32 2.94
N ARG A 123 15.80 18.60 3.15
CA ARG A 123 15.25 19.04 4.43
C ARG A 123 13.76 18.70 4.45
N VAL A 124 13.30 18.11 5.55
CA VAL A 124 11.90 17.85 5.83
C VAL A 124 11.63 18.38 7.23
N ARG A 125 10.55 19.14 7.39
CA ARG A 125 10.12 19.67 8.69
C ARG A 125 8.63 19.45 8.87
N LEU A 126 8.25 18.89 10.01
CA LEU A 126 6.87 18.95 10.52
C LEU A 126 6.67 20.30 11.20
N THR A 127 5.64 21.03 10.80
CA THR A 127 5.32 22.39 11.27
C THR A 127 3.81 22.60 11.15
N THR A 128 3.30 23.75 11.58
CA THR A 128 1.89 24.10 11.41
C THR A 128 1.65 24.80 10.06
N LEU A 129 0.42 24.75 9.57
CA LEU A 129 0.02 25.47 8.36
C LEU A 129 0.21 26.99 8.51
N ALA A 130 -0.01 27.53 9.71
CA ALA A 130 0.26 28.94 10.04
C ALA A 130 1.74 29.30 9.82
N GLU A 131 2.67 28.49 10.33
CA GLU A 131 4.11 28.71 10.12
C GLU A 131 4.52 28.49 8.66
N ALA A 132 3.95 27.49 7.99
CA ALA A 132 4.23 27.23 6.58
C ALA A 132 3.81 28.40 5.68
N ARG A 133 2.69 29.07 5.99
CA ARG A 133 2.22 30.27 5.27
C ARG A 133 3.21 31.43 5.33
N ALA A 134 4.01 31.51 6.38
CA ALA A 134 5.02 32.56 6.56
C ALA A 134 6.33 32.31 5.81
N LEU A 135 6.50 31.15 5.14
CA LEU A 135 7.77 30.81 4.48
C LEU A 135 8.01 31.64 3.22
N PRO A 136 9.18 32.31 3.12
CA PRO A 136 9.56 33.01 1.90
C PRO A 136 10.06 32.03 0.83
N GLY A 137 9.48 32.12 -0.36
CA GLY A 137 9.95 31.39 -1.54
C GLY A 137 9.42 29.97 -1.70
N PRO A 138 9.82 29.26 -2.78
CA PRO A 138 9.19 28.02 -3.17
C PRO A 138 9.35 26.89 -2.13
N CYS A 139 8.27 26.17 -1.86
CA CYS A 139 8.29 25.02 -0.95
C CYS A 139 7.38 23.90 -1.45
N PHE A 140 7.76 22.65 -1.18
CA PHE A 140 6.85 21.52 -1.32
C PHE A 140 6.15 21.30 0.02
N VAL A 141 4.82 21.41 0.03
CA VAL A 141 4.01 21.24 1.23
C VAL A 141 3.04 20.08 1.01
N LYS A 142 2.94 19.20 2.01
CA LYS A 142 1.97 18.11 2.03
C LYS A 142 1.43 17.88 3.43
N PRO A 143 0.21 17.31 3.58
CA PRO A 143 -0.20 16.74 4.85
C PRO A 143 0.71 15.56 5.23
N PRO A 144 0.87 15.27 6.53
CA PRO A 144 1.71 14.16 7.00
C PRO A 144 1.18 12.80 6.54
N SER A 145 -0.14 12.61 6.63
CA SER A 145 -0.85 11.37 6.27
C SER A 145 -1.80 11.56 5.08
N GLU A 146 -3.12 11.68 5.31
CA GLU A 146 -4.13 11.74 4.25
C GLU A 146 -4.02 13.03 3.42
N LYS A 147 -3.93 12.87 2.09
CA LYS A 147 -4.04 13.97 1.13
C LYS A 147 -5.49 14.41 1.05
N THR A 148 -5.74 15.70 1.28
CA THR A 148 -7.07 16.30 1.16
C THR A 148 -7.13 17.18 -0.08
N GLU A 149 -8.32 17.37 -0.64
CA GLU A 149 -8.52 18.30 -1.76
C GLU A 149 -8.14 19.73 -1.38
N ALA A 150 -8.39 20.12 -0.12
CA ALA A 150 -8.05 21.43 0.40
C ALA A 150 -6.52 21.63 0.54
N LEU A 151 -5.75 20.56 0.75
CA LEU A 151 -4.29 20.64 0.85
C LEU A 151 -3.62 19.53 0.02
N PRO A 152 -3.49 19.73 -1.31
CA PRO A 152 -2.76 18.80 -2.16
C PRO A 152 -1.28 18.80 -1.82
N ALA A 153 -0.62 17.66 -2.02
CA ALA A 153 0.84 17.59 -1.96
C ALA A 153 1.41 18.25 -3.22
N ALA A 154 1.94 19.47 -3.10
CA ALA A 154 2.30 20.29 -4.25
C ALA A 154 3.50 21.19 -3.98
N VAL A 155 4.16 21.60 -5.08
CA VAL A 155 5.15 22.68 -5.05
C VAL A 155 4.41 24.01 -5.16
N TYR A 156 4.55 24.84 -4.13
CA TYR A 156 4.06 26.20 -4.11
C TYR A 156 5.19 27.11 -4.59
N GLY A 157 5.07 27.63 -5.82
CA GLY A 157 6.09 28.39 -6.54
C GLY A 157 6.32 29.82 -5.98
N PRO A 158 6.62 30.83 -6.83
CA PRO A 158 6.84 32.21 -6.37
C PRO A 158 5.68 32.74 -5.53
N GLY A 159 5.96 33.19 -4.31
CA GLY A 159 4.97 33.50 -3.27
C GLY A 159 4.91 32.46 -2.14
N GLY A 160 5.48 31.27 -2.35
CA GLY A 160 5.75 30.29 -1.31
C GLY A 160 4.55 29.94 -0.46
N GLY A 161 4.73 30.05 0.86
CA GLY A 161 3.69 29.79 1.86
C GLY A 161 2.42 30.62 1.67
N ALA A 162 2.50 31.84 1.11
CA ALA A 162 1.34 32.71 0.95
C ALA A 162 0.30 32.17 -0.06
N ARG A 163 0.64 31.14 -0.84
CA ARG A 163 -0.28 30.44 -1.74
C ARG A 163 -1.00 29.25 -1.10
N LEU A 164 -0.63 28.89 0.13
CA LEU A 164 -1.35 27.87 0.88
C LEU A 164 -2.78 28.35 1.18
N PRO A 165 -3.75 27.43 1.33
CA PRO A 165 -5.11 27.79 1.72
C PRO A 165 -5.10 28.67 2.96
N GLY A 166 -5.92 29.72 3.00
CA GLY A 166 -6.01 30.63 4.13
C GLY A 166 -6.74 30.03 5.34
N PRO A 167 -6.74 30.74 6.49
CA PRO A 167 -7.39 30.28 7.73
C PRO A 167 -8.90 30.06 7.58
N GLU A 168 -9.53 30.68 6.58
CA GLU A 168 -10.93 30.47 6.21
C GLU A 168 -11.23 29.09 5.60
N VAL A 169 -10.20 28.40 5.07
CA VAL A 169 -10.34 27.06 4.47
C VAL A 169 -9.80 25.98 5.40
N LEU A 170 -8.64 26.22 6.01
CA LEU A 170 -7.97 25.25 6.89
C LEU A 170 -7.40 25.95 8.14
N ASP A 171 -7.61 25.32 9.29
CA ASP A 171 -7.06 25.76 10.57
C ASP A 171 -5.54 25.93 10.48
N GLY A 172 -5.03 27.05 10.99
CA GLY A 172 -3.60 27.31 11.08
C GLY A 172 -2.83 26.28 11.91
N ALA A 173 -3.49 25.62 12.86
CA ALA A 173 -2.89 24.55 13.67
C ALA A 173 -2.74 23.21 12.90
N THR A 174 -3.29 23.10 11.69
CA THR A 174 -3.20 21.88 10.87
C THR A 174 -1.73 21.48 10.66
N PRO A 175 -1.30 20.26 11.02
CA PRO A 175 0.07 19.81 10.83
C PRO A 175 0.38 19.63 9.33
N VAL A 176 1.55 20.10 8.90
CA VAL A 176 2.06 19.96 7.54
C VAL A 176 3.53 19.60 7.51
N LEU A 177 3.92 18.86 6.48
CA LEU A 177 5.33 18.64 6.15
C LEU A 177 5.75 19.65 5.09
N VAL A 178 6.79 20.42 5.40
CA VAL A 178 7.48 21.28 4.45
C VAL A 178 8.79 20.60 4.04
N CYS A 179 8.94 20.34 2.75
CA CYS A 179 10.13 19.69 2.20
C CYS A 179 10.85 20.61 1.21
N SER A 180 12.18 20.49 1.14
CA SER A 180 12.91 20.95 -0.04
C SER A 180 12.43 20.21 -1.27
N VAL A 181 12.31 20.93 -2.40
CA VAL A 181 11.90 20.33 -3.67
C VAL A 181 13.02 19.45 -4.19
N VAL A 182 12.70 18.20 -4.51
CA VAL A 182 13.59 17.26 -5.19
C VAL A 182 12.81 16.59 -6.31
N GLU A 183 13.53 16.13 -7.33
CA GLU A 183 12.96 15.33 -8.41
C GLU A 183 13.37 13.86 -8.24
N PHE A 184 12.36 12.99 -8.14
CA PHE A 184 12.57 11.56 -8.14
C PHE A 184 12.53 11.03 -9.58
N ALA A 185 13.64 10.46 -10.02
CA ALA A 185 13.73 9.76 -11.31
C ALA A 185 12.89 8.48 -11.31
N ALA A 186 12.74 7.81 -10.16
CA ALA A 186 11.84 6.68 -9.98
C ALA A 186 11.38 6.58 -8.53
N GLU A 187 10.13 6.21 -8.30
CA GLU A 187 9.54 6.05 -6.97
C GLU A 187 8.95 4.64 -6.81
N TYR A 188 9.14 4.08 -5.62
CA TYR A 188 8.81 2.72 -5.26
C TYR A 188 8.02 2.71 -3.96
N ARG A 189 7.09 1.76 -3.85
CA ARG A 189 6.39 1.46 -2.62
C ARG A 189 6.83 0.13 -2.07
N LEU A 190 7.23 0.12 -0.81
CA LEU A 190 7.63 -1.06 -0.07
C LEU A 190 6.56 -1.39 0.97
N PHE A 191 6.01 -2.60 0.91
CA PHE A 191 5.13 -3.13 1.93
C PHE A 191 5.98 -3.85 2.96
N VAL A 192 5.95 -3.32 4.19
CA VAL A 192 6.82 -3.76 5.28
C VAL A 192 5.97 -4.49 6.32
N LEU A 193 6.44 -5.67 6.74
CA LEU A 193 5.85 -6.42 7.83
C LEU A 193 6.96 -6.80 8.81
N ASP A 194 6.75 -6.47 10.07
CA ASP A 194 7.65 -6.78 11.17
C ASP A 194 9.12 -6.38 10.94
N GLY A 195 9.34 -5.25 10.25
CA GLY A 195 10.66 -4.71 9.94
C GLY A 195 11.28 -5.24 8.64
N GLU A 196 10.54 -6.04 7.86
CA GLU A 196 11.01 -6.66 6.62
C GLU A 196 10.19 -6.24 5.40
N VAL A 197 10.86 -6.01 4.26
CA VAL A 197 10.18 -5.72 2.98
C VAL A 197 9.62 -7.01 2.37
N VAL A 198 8.33 -7.27 2.59
CA VAL A 198 7.66 -8.50 2.13
C VAL A 198 7.12 -8.42 0.70
N ALA A 199 6.81 -7.21 0.23
CA ALA A 199 6.40 -6.93 -1.14
C ALA A 199 6.77 -5.49 -1.54
N GLY A 200 6.73 -5.19 -2.83
CA GLY A 200 6.90 -3.83 -3.31
C GLY A 200 6.88 -3.73 -4.82
N SER A 201 6.83 -2.50 -5.32
CA SER A 201 6.87 -2.21 -6.75
C SER A 201 7.28 -0.76 -7.00
N ARG A 202 7.78 -0.48 -8.21
CA ARG A 202 7.84 0.88 -8.73
C ARG A 202 6.42 1.35 -9.02
N TYR A 203 6.10 2.60 -8.70
CA TYR A 203 4.82 3.19 -9.07
C TYR A 203 4.95 4.40 -9.99
N ALA A 204 6.07 5.12 -9.97
CA ALA A 204 6.25 6.28 -10.82
C ALA A 204 7.68 6.46 -11.33
N VAL A 205 7.79 7.15 -12.46
CA VAL A 205 9.03 7.65 -13.07
C VAL A 205 8.80 9.11 -13.44
N TYR A 206 9.60 10.02 -12.90
CA TYR A 206 9.43 11.46 -13.04
C TYR A 206 7.98 11.93 -12.77
N GLY A 207 7.39 11.42 -11.67
CA GLY A 207 6.02 11.73 -11.24
C GLY A 207 4.90 11.15 -12.11
N ARG A 208 5.21 10.37 -13.16
CA ARG A 208 4.21 9.70 -14.02
C ARG A 208 4.03 8.26 -13.61
N LEU A 209 2.79 7.79 -13.56
CA LEU A 209 2.43 6.40 -13.24
C LEU A 209 3.18 5.43 -14.18
N ASP A 210 4.06 4.60 -13.61
CA ASP A 210 4.87 3.62 -14.34
C ASP A 210 5.08 2.33 -13.49
N PRO A 211 4.01 1.53 -13.29
CA PRO A 211 4.06 0.35 -12.44
C PRO A 211 5.01 -0.72 -12.98
N ALA A 212 5.97 -1.14 -12.16
CA ALA A 212 6.89 -2.23 -12.50
C ALA A 212 7.34 -2.99 -11.25
N ALA A 213 7.95 -4.16 -11.46
CA ALA A 213 8.50 -4.96 -10.37
C ALA A 213 9.52 -4.17 -9.52
N LEU A 214 9.67 -4.57 -8.26
CA LEU A 214 10.62 -3.94 -7.34
C LEU A 214 12.07 -4.12 -7.80
N ASP A 215 12.79 -3.01 -7.90
CA ASP A 215 14.23 -2.96 -8.18
C ASP A 215 15.04 -3.47 -6.97
N ALA A 216 16.15 -4.18 -7.22
CA ALA A 216 17.10 -4.63 -6.20
C ALA A 216 17.68 -3.46 -5.37
N GLY A 217 17.98 -2.32 -6.00
CA GLY A 217 18.44 -1.10 -5.35
C GLY A 217 17.39 -0.51 -4.41
N ALA A 218 16.12 -0.45 -4.83
CA ALA A 218 15.02 0.00 -3.98
C ALA A 218 14.83 -0.94 -2.77
N ARG A 219 14.94 -2.26 -2.98
CA ARG A 219 14.90 -3.25 -1.90
C ARG A 219 16.08 -3.09 -0.94
N ALA A 220 17.30 -2.87 -1.47
CA ALA A 220 18.49 -2.69 -0.65
C ALA A 220 18.40 -1.43 0.20
N PHE A 221 18.01 -0.29 -0.40
CA PHE A 221 17.79 0.96 0.32
C PHE A 221 16.66 0.85 1.34
N GLY A 222 15.57 0.14 1.02
CA GLY A 222 14.51 -0.16 1.98
C GLY A 222 15.03 -0.85 3.25
N ARG A 223 15.95 -1.81 3.11
CA ARG A 223 16.59 -2.45 4.29
C ARG A 223 17.45 -1.48 5.08
N GLU A 224 18.18 -0.59 4.43
CA GLU A 224 18.97 0.46 5.10
C GLU A 224 18.06 1.39 5.93
N VAL A 225 16.94 1.82 5.35
CA VAL A 225 15.93 2.64 6.04
C VAL A 225 15.36 1.92 7.26
N LEU A 226 15.00 0.64 7.11
CA LEU A 226 14.44 -0.15 8.20
C LEU A 226 15.46 -0.43 9.30
N ALA A 227 16.73 -0.70 8.95
CA ALA A 227 17.80 -0.85 9.93
C ALA A 227 18.02 0.42 10.77
N ALA A 228 17.81 1.59 10.18
CA ALA A 228 18.01 2.88 10.85
C ALA A 228 16.77 3.38 11.62
N ALA A 229 15.55 3.05 11.18
CA ALA A 229 14.34 3.76 11.61
C ALA A 229 13.09 2.89 11.80
N ALA A 230 13.19 1.55 11.82
CA ALA A 230 12.04 0.67 12.00
C ALA A 230 11.32 0.84 13.35
N ASP A 231 12.03 1.23 14.42
CA ASP A 231 11.42 1.43 15.74
C ASP A 231 10.37 2.56 15.75
N GLY A 232 10.50 3.53 14.84
CA GLY A 232 9.55 4.62 14.64
C GLY A 232 8.33 4.26 13.78
N LEU A 233 8.22 3.02 13.32
CA LEU A 233 7.16 2.56 12.40
C LEU A 233 6.27 1.50 13.06
N PRO A 234 4.98 1.41 12.63
CA PRO A 234 4.13 0.29 13.02
C PRO A 234 4.63 -1.03 12.42
N SER A 235 4.21 -2.15 13.02
CA SER A 235 4.58 -3.48 12.54
C SER A 235 4.13 -3.80 11.13
N ALA A 236 3.17 -3.06 10.58
CA ALA A 236 2.76 -3.14 9.20
C ALA A 236 2.58 -1.73 8.63
N VAL A 237 3.33 -1.42 7.58
CA VAL A 237 3.43 -0.08 7.01
C VAL A 237 3.80 -0.13 5.53
N CYS A 238 3.43 0.91 4.77
CA CYS A 238 4.04 1.18 3.47
C CYS A 238 5.15 2.22 3.63
N VAL A 239 6.35 1.95 3.10
CA VAL A 239 7.42 2.95 3.02
C VAL A 239 7.69 3.22 1.55
N ASP A 240 7.53 4.47 1.14
CA ASP A 240 7.84 4.89 -0.22
C ASP A 240 9.27 5.41 -0.26
N VAL A 241 10.03 4.96 -1.25
CA VAL A 241 11.43 5.34 -1.48
C VAL A 241 11.61 5.70 -2.94
N GLY A 242 12.58 6.55 -3.24
CA GLY A 242 12.83 6.98 -4.61
C GLY A 242 14.30 7.15 -4.91
N ARG A 243 14.63 6.98 -6.20
CA ARG A 243 15.92 7.31 -6.77
C ARG A 243 15.88 8.73 -7.31
N LEU A 244 16.84 9.55 -6.90
CA LEU A 244 17.04 10.92 -7.36
C LEU A 244 17.73 10.94 -8.73
N ALA A 245 17.73 12.11 -9.39
CA ALA A 245 18.36 12.29 -10.69
C ALA A 245 19.88 12.03 -10.69
N ASP A 246 20.55 12.24 -9.56
CA ASP A 246 21.98 11.95 -9.35
C ASP A 246 22.27 10.46 -9.06
N GLY A 247 21.23 9.61 -9.06
CA GLY A 247 21.33 8.18 -8.78
C GLY A 247 21.27 7.82 -7.29
N MET A 248 21.26 8.79 -6.39
CA MET A 248 21.16 8.56 -4.95
C MET A 248 19.74 8.16 -4.54
N TRP A 249 19.60 7.51 -3.40
CA TRP A 249 18.31 7.10 -2.86
C TRP A 249 17.85 8.02 -1.73
N ALA A 250 16.54 8.21 -1.63
CA ALA A 250 15.91 8.95 -0.55
C ALA A 250 14.54 8.39 -0.18
N VAL A 251 14.15 8.52 1.08
CA VAL A 251 12.82 8.18 1.57
C VAL A 251 11.82 9.24 1.09
N VAL A 252 10.70 8.81 0.52
CA VAL A 252 9.61 9.69 0.09
C VAL A 252 8.68 9.96 1.27
N GLU A 253 8.05 8.93 1.82
CA GLU A 253 7.14 9.00 2.96
C GLU A 253 6.83 7.61 3.55
N ALA A 254 6.15 7.56 4.70
CA ALA A 254 5.49 6.35 5.20
C ALA A 254 3.97 6.52 5.04
N ASN A 255 3.29 5.42 4.72
CA ASN A 255 1.89 5.39 4.33
C ASN A 255 1.14 4.25 5.04
N MET A 256 -0.16 4.44 5.23
CA MET A 256 -1.07 3.41 5.73
C MET A 256 -1.29 2.34 4.66
N PRO A 257 -0.92 1.06 4.88
CA PRO A 257 -1.05 0.02 3.86
C PRO A 257 -2.51 -0.30 3.52
N TRP A 258 -3.43 -0.09 4.47
CA TRP A 258 -4.87 -0.24 4.28
C TRP A 258 -5.51 0.89 3.44
N PHE A 259 -4.72 1.87 2.99
CA PHE A 259 -5.12 2.91 2.03
C PHE A 259 -4.07 3.13 0.92
N ALA A 260 -3.19 2.15 0.70
CA ALA A 260 -2.12 2.26 -0.29
C ALA A 260 -2.35 1.35 -1.49
N HIS A 261 -2.22 1.88 -2.70
CA HIS A 261 -2.21 1.08 -3.93
C HIS A 261 -1.03 0.10 -3.94
N CYS A 262 -1.29 -1.13 -4.37
CA CYS A 262 -0.29 -2.19 -4.54
C CYS A 262 0.50 -2.09 -5.85
N TYR A 263 -0.03 -1.39 -6.86
CA TYR A 263 0.55 -1.30 -8.20
C TYR A 263 0.92 -2.69 -8.77
N ALA A 264 2.20 -2.94 -9.03
CA ALA A 264 2.73 -4.21 -9.54
C ALA A 264 3.23 -5.17 -8.43
N ALA A 265 3.02 -4.84 -7.15
CA ALA A 265 3.41 -5.70 -6.04
C ALA A 265 2.51 -6.94 -5.95
N GLU A 266 3.05 -8.04 -5.42
CA GLU A 266 2.34 -9.31 -5.21
C GLU A 266 1.15 -9.13 -4.23
N PRO A 267 -0.12 -9.23 -4.70
CA PRO A 267 -1.29 -8.91 -3.89
C PRO A 267 -1.43 -9.76 -2.62
N GLU A 268 -1.03 -11.02 -2.67
CA GLU A 268 -1.08 -11.96 -1.54
C GLU A 268 -0.18 -11.50 -0.39
N ARG A 269 1.02 -11.01 -0.72
CA ARG A 269 1.98 -10.50 0.27
C ARG A 269 1.58 -9.12 0.76
N VAL A 270 0.98 -8.29 -0.11
CA VAL A 270 0.38 -7.01 0.30
C VAL A 270 -0.77 -7.24 1.27
N LEU A 271 -1.61 -8.25 1.02
CA LEU A 271 -2.72 -8.59 1.90
C LEU A 271 -2.24 -8.94 3.32
N ASP A 272 -1.11 -9.62 3.48
CA ASP A 272 -0.53 -9.90 4.81
C ASP A 272 -0.28 -8.61 5.61
N VAL A 273 0.22 -7.56 4.95
CA VAL A 273 0.48 -6.25 5.55
C VAL A 273 -0.83 -5.53 5.87
N VAL A 274 -1.78 -5.54 4.95
CA VAL A 274 -3.11 -4.92 5.14
C VAL A 274 -3.85 -5.56 6.32
N LEU A 275 -3.88 -6.89 6.39
CA LEU A 275 -4.58 -7.62 7.45
C LEU A 275 -3.98 -7.34 8.83
N ARG A 276 -2.66 -7.11 8.91
CA ARG A 276 -2.00 -6.69 10.16
C ARG A 276 -2.32 -5.25 10.53
N ALA A 277 -2.30 -4.35 9.56
CA ALA A 277 -2.42 -2.92 9.80
C ALA A 277 -3.86 -2.46 10.03
N ALA A 278 -4.85 -3.21 9.57
CA ALA A 278 -6.26 -2.84 9.68
C ALA A 278 -7.10 -4.07 9.99
N GLY A 279 -6.95 -4.57 11.22
CA GLY A 279 -7.59 -5.78 11.71
C GLY A 279 -8.26 -5.56 13.07
N PRO A 280 -8.68 -6.64 13.75
CA PRO A 280 -9.39 -6.55 15.02
C PRO A 280 -8.53 -5.93 16.13
N LEU A 281 -9.14 -5.05 16.93
CA LEU A 281 -8.49 -4.32 18.02
C LEU A 281 -7.85 -5.24 19.05
N GLU A 282 -8.48 -6.37 19.36
CA GLU A 282 -7.97 -7.35 20.33
C GLU A 282 -6.71 -8.10 19.85
N ARG A 283 -6.32 -7.93 18.57
CA ARG A 283 -5.12 -8.54 17.99
C ARG A 283 -3.95 -7.57 17.84
N VAL A 284 -4.12 -6.31 18.26
CA VAL A 284 -3.05 -5.32 18.24
C VAL A 284 -1.93 -5.75 19.17
N ARG A 285 -0.70 -5.73 18.66
CA ARG A 285 0.49 -6.03 19.46
C ARG A 285 0.81 -4.83 20.35
N GLY A 286 1.34 -5.09 21.55
CA GLY A 286 1.69 -4.01 22.50
C GLY A 286 2.56 -2.90 21.89
N ARG A 287 3.52 -3.25 21.02
CA ARG A 287 4.38 -2.26 20.33
C ARG A 287 3.62 -1.36 19.35
N ASP A 288 2.49 -1.82 18.83
CA ASP A 288 1.71 -1.13 17.81
C ASP A 288 0.64 -0.20 18.39
N VAL A 289 0.36 -0.29 19.70
CA VAL A 289 -0.67 0.51 20.38
C VAL A 289 -0.46 2.02 20.17
N ARG A 290 0.81 2.48 20.19
CA ARG A 290 1.17 3.89 19.96
C ARG A 290 0.95 4.39 18.52
N PHE A 291 0.65 3.48 17.59
CA PHE A 291 0.40 3.79 16.18
C PHE A 291 -1.08 3.62 15.82
N LEU A 292 -1.96 3.43 16.81
CA LEU A 292 -3.39 3.38 16.55
C LEU A 292 -3.91 4.76 16.14
N ARG A 293 -4.52 4.83 14.96
CA ARG A 293 -5.22 6.02 14.49
C ARG A 293 -6.30 6.43 15.49
N GLY A 294 -6.33 7.73 15.80
CA GLY A 294 -7.28 8.29 16.77
C GLY A 294 -6.89 8.05 18.24
N ALA A 295 -5.74 7.45 18.53
CA ALA A 295 -5.13 7.54 19.85
C ALA A 295 -4.63 8.98 20.04
N ALA A 296 -5.35 9.74 20.86
CA ALA A 296 -4.89 11.01 21.42
C ALA A 296 -4.41 10.77 22.85
#